data_AF-A0A9W6HKC1-F1
#
_entry.id   AF-A0A9W6HKC1-F1
#
_cell.length_a   1.000
_cell.length_b   1.000
_cell.length_c   1.000
_cell.angle_alpha   90.00
_cell.angle_beta   90.00
_cell.angle_gamma   90.00
#
_symmetry.space_group_name_H-M   'P 1'
#
loop_
_entity.id
_entity.type
_entity.pdbx_description
1 polymer ?
#
loop_
_entity_poly.entity_id
_entity_poly.type
_entity_poly.pdbx_seq_one_letter_code
_entity_poly.pdbx_strand_id
1 'polypeptide(L)'
;MADISAWRVNDVVAFEAMRESATMLTALLLHGSTDGRQTLSGAIDEVTKLRESVLKTDSDDRAEVSRLAKSIERRIVQLRDSQP
;
A
#
# COMPACT_ATOMS: atom_id res chain seq x y z
N MET A 1 29.55 22.32 -5.85
CA MET A 1 28.82 21.95 -4.64
C MET A 1 28.22 20.58 -4.90
N ALA A 2 28.66 19.56 -4.18
CA ALA A 2 28.08 18.22 -4.35
C ALA A 2 26.70 18.25 -3.69
N ASP A 3 25.64 18.11 -4.50
CA ASP A 3 24.32 17.75 -4.00
C ASP A 3 24.46 16.37 -3.36
N ILE A 4 24.62 16.35 -2.03
CA ILE A 4 24.52 15.13 -1.26
C ILE A 4 23.06 14.72 -1.41
N SER A 5 22.81 13.73 -2.27
CA SER A 5 21.51 13.09 -2.41
C SER A 5 20.99 12.82 -0.99
N ALA A 6 19.95 13.54 -0.61
CA ALA A 6 19.41 13.55 0.76
C ALA A 6 18.62 12.27 1.07
N TRP A 7 18.93 11.17 0.37
CA TRP A 7 18.47 9.83 0.69
C TRP A 7 19.01 9.43 2.06
N ARG A 8 18.23 9.72 3.10
CA ARG A 8 18.44 9.10 4.39
C ARG A 8 17.99 7.65 4.23
N VAL A 9 18.81 6.70 4.68
CA VAL A 9 18.49 5.26 4.71
C VAL A 9 17.06 4.99 5.22
N ASN A 10 16.59 5.82 6.14
CA ASN A 10 15.23 5.77 6.70
C ASN A 10 14.10 5.93 5.66
N ASP A 11 14.34 6.60 4.53
CA ASP A 11 13.32 6.89 3.52
C ASP A 11 13.10 5.70 2.60
N VAL A 12 14.19 5.04 2.23
CA VAL A 12 14.16 3.75 1.54
C VAL A 12 13.44 2.72 2.38
N VAL A 13 13.75 2.65 3.68
CA VAL A 13 13.09 1.73 4.61
C VAL A 13 11.59 2.02 4.71
N ALA A 14 11.20 3.30 4.79
CA ALA A 14 9.79 3.67 4.84
C ALA A 14 9.04 3.33 3.55
N PHE A 15 9.66 3.56 2.39
CA PHE A 15 9.09 3.22 1.09
C PHE A 15 8.95 1.70 0.93
N GLU A 16 9.97 0.91 1.27
CA GLU A 16 9.90 -0.55 1.20
C GLU A 16 8.87 -1.12 2.17
N ALA A 17 8.77 -0.61 3.41
CA ALA A 17 7.71 -1.02 4.33
C ALA A 17 6.30 -0.70 3.80
N MET A 18 6.14 0.43 3.10
CA MET A 18 4.89 0.78 2.42
C MET A 18 4.57 -0.19 1.27
N ARG A 19 5.58 -0.61 0.49
CA ARG A 19 5.42 -1.63 -0.57
C ARG A 19 5.03 -2.99 -0.01
N GLU A 20 5.68 -3.46 1.05
CA GLU A 20 5.31 -4.71 1.73
C GLU A 20 3.86 -4.67 2.22
N SER A 21 3.45 -3.55 2.80
CA SER A 21 2.06 -3.35 3.23
C SER A 21 1.08 -3.39 2.05
N ALA A 22 1.45 -2.81 0.90
CA ALA A 22 0.64 -2.88 -0.32
C ALA A 22 0.51 -4.32 -0.85
N THR A 23 1.57 -5.12 -0.77
CA THR A 23 1.54 -6.55 -1.10
C THR A 23 0.59 -7.32 -0.17
N MET A 24 0.65 -7.04 1.14
CA MET A 24 -0.26 -7.66 2.11
C MET A 24 -1.73 -7.30 1.84
N LEU A 25 -2.01 -6.01 1.57
CA LEU A 25 -3.36 -5.57 1.19
C LEU A 25 -3.87 -6.26 -0.07
N THR A 26 -3.01 -6.41 -1.09
CA THR A 26 -3.35 -7.16 -2.31
C THR A 26 -3.76 -8.60 -2.00
N ALA A 27 -2.99 -9.29 -1.15
CA ALA A 27 -3.31 -10.66 -0.76
C ALA A 27 -4.65 -10.74 0.00
N LEU A 28 -4.92 -9.81 0.92
CA LEU A 28 -6.18 -9.76 1.67
C LEU A 28 -7.38 -9.51 0.75
N LEU A 29 -7.25 -8.63 -0.24
CA LEU A 29 -8.32 -8.35 -1.21
C LEU A 29 -8.62 -9.60 -2.06
N LEU A 30 -7.59 -10.25 -2.59
CA LEU A 30 -7.79 -11.46 -3.39
C LEU A 30 -8.38 -12.59 -2.55
N HIS A 31 -7.88 -12.81 -1.34
CA HIS A 31 -8.42 -13.81 -0.44
C HIS A 31 -9.86 -13.51 -0.03
N GLY A 32 -10.20 -12.26 0.28
CA GLY A 32 -11.57 -11.83 0.56
C GLY A 32 -12.54 -12.07 -0.60
N SER A 33 -12.04 -12.05 -1.85
CA SER A 33 -12.85 -12.39 -3.02
C SER A 33 -13.11 -13.89 -3.14
N THR A 34 -12.16 -14.73 -2.75
CA THR A 34 -12.32 -16.19 -2.70
C THR A 34 -13.31 -16.61 -1.62
N ASP A 35 -13.30 -15.93 -0.46
CA ASP A 35 -14.19 -16.21 0.67
C ASP A 35 -15.60 -15.60 0.51
N GLY A 36 -15.90 -14.95 -0.63
CA GLY A 36 -17.19 -14.32 -0.90
C GLY A 36 -17.48 -13.05 -0.11
N ARG A 37 -16.50 -12.50 0.63
CA ARG A 37 -16.62 -11.24 1.39
C ARG A 37 -16.64 -10.01 0.48
N GLN A 38 -16.08 -10.12 -0.72
CA GLN A 38 -16.16 -9.10 -1.75
C GLN A 38 -16.24 -9.72 -3.15
N THR A 39 -16.71 -8.97 -4.13
CA THR A 39 -16.71 -9.43 -5.51
C THR A 39 -15.29 -9.43 -6.08
N LEU A 40 -14.97 -10.40 -6.94
CA LEU A 40 -13.69 -10.45 -7.63
C LEU A 40 -13.41 -9.16 -8.42
N SER A 41 -14.44 -8.60 -9.09
CA SER A 41 -14.31 -7.32 -9.80
C SER A 41 -13.94 -6.18 -8.85
N GLY A 42 -14.58 -6.08 -7.68
CA GLY A 42 -14.25 -5.06 -6.69
C GLY A 42 -12.83 -5.21 -6.14
N ALA A 43 -12.40 -6.46 -5.91
CA ALA A 43 -11.03 -6.77 -5.49
C ALA A 43 -10.00 -6.30 -6.53
N ILE A 44 -10.22 -6.63 -7.81
CA ILE A 44 -9.33 -6.25 -8.92
C ILE A 44 -9.26 -4.74 -9.09
N ASP A 45 -10.40 -4.05 -9.03
CA ASP A 45 -10.45 -2.58 -9.13
C ASP A 45 -9.64 -1.91 -8.02
N GLU A 46 -9.76 -2.43 -6.79
CA GLU A 46 -9.03 -1.90 -5.65
C GLU A 46 -7.52 -2.17 -5.75
N VAL A 47 -7.12 -3.38 -6.15
CA VAL A 47 -5.71 -3.73 -6.42
C VAL A 47 -5.12 -2.85 -7.53
N THR A 48 -5.89 -2.56 -8.58
CA THR A 48 -5.45 -1.70 -9.68
C THR A 48 -5.18 -0.28 -9.19
N LYS A 49 -6.12 0.30 -8.43
CA LYS A 49 -5.95 1.63 -7.82
C LYS A 49 -4.78 1.71 -6.84
N LEU A 50 -4.59 0.66 -6.04
CA LEU A 50 -3.45 0.55 -5.13
C LEU A 50 -2.13 0.54 -5.91
N ARG A 51 -2.04 -0.28 -6.95
CA ARG A 51 -0.85 -0.38 -7.80
C ARG A 51 -0.53 0.95 -8.49
N GLU A 52 -1.54 1.63 -9.04
CA GLU A 52 -1.35 2.96 -9.61
C GLU A 52 -0.85 3.97 -8.59
N SER A 53 -1.38 3.92 -7.37
CA SER A 53 -0.97 4.83 -6.30
C SER A 53 0.49 4.59 -5.90
N VAL A 54 0.89 3.34 -5.70
CA VAL A 54 2.29 2.97 -5.40
C VAL A 54 3.24 3.38 -6.54
N LEU A 55 2.83 3.24 -7.81
CA LEU A 55 3.65 3.61 -8.96
C LEU A 55 3.78 5.13 -9.16
N LYS A 56 2.76 5.90 -8.74
CA LYS A 56 2.74 7.37 -8.84
C LYS A 56 3.47 8.04 -7.68
N THR A 57 3.56 7.38 -6.54
CA THR A 57 4.24 7.92 -5.37
C THR A 57 5.73 8.04 -5.59
N ASP A 58 6.22 9.28 -5.48
CA ASP A 58 7.64 9.56 -5.44
C ASP A 58 8.23 9.05 -4.12
N SER A 59 9.26 8.21 -4.20
CA SER A 59 9.93 7.67 -3.01
C SER A 59 10.58 8.77 -2.17
N ASP A 60 10.87 9.93 -2.76
CA ASP A 60 11.52 11.06 -2.10
C ASP A 60 10.49 11.98 -1.39
N ASP A 61 9.20 11.88 -1.74
CA ASP A 61 8.12 12.56 -1.01
C ASP A 61 7.67 11.72 0.20
N ARG A 62 8.36 11.94 1.32
CA ARG A 62 8.02 11.31 2.61
C ARG A 62 6.58 11.54 3.05
N ALA A 63 5.99 12.70 2.73
CA ALA A 63 4.64 13.02 3.13
C ALA A 63 3.64 12.19 2.31
N GLU A 64 3.92 11.98 1.02
CA GLU A 64 3.14 11.09 0.16
C GLU A 64 3.28 9.63 0.59
N VAL A 65 4.51 9.13 0.78
CA VAL A 65 4.77 7.77 1.26
C VAL A 65 4.04 7.50 2.58
N SER A 66 4.13 8.42 3.54
CA SER A 66 3.45 8.29 4.83
C SER A 66 1.92 8.32 4.70
N ARG A 67 1.39 9.13 3.77
CA ARG A 67 -0.05 9.23 3.53
C ARG A 67 -0.58 7.94 2.91
N LEU A 68 0.13 7.40 1.92
CA LEU A 68 -0.22 6.16 1.26
C LEU A 68 -0.12 4.98 2.23
N ALA A 69 0.97 4.89 3.00
CA ALA A 69 1.15 3.86 4.05
C ALA A 69 -0.02 3.85 5.05
N LYS A 70 -0.41 5.02 5.57
CA LYS A 70 -1.58 5.13 6.48
C LYS A 70 -2.89 4.73 5.82
N SER A 71 -3.04 4.99 4.52
CA SER A 71 -4.24 4.57 3.78
C SER A 71 -4.31 3.06 3.62
N ILE A 72 -3.18 2.43 3.30
CA ILE A 72 -3.03 0.98 3.18
C ILE A 72 -3.32 0.32 4.53
N GLU A 73 -2.71 0.81 5.61
CA GLU A 73 -2.87 0.27 6.96
C GLU A 73 -4.33 0.34 7.44
N ARG A 74 -5.01 1.47 7.24
CA ARG A 74 -6.45 1.58 7.57
C ARG A 74 -7.28 0.55 6.81
N ARG A 75 -6.99 0.33 5.53
CA ARG A 75 -7.74 -0.62 4.72
C ARG A 75 -7.48 -2.07 5.14
N ILE A 76 -6.24 -2.40 5.49
CA ILE A 76 -5.88 -3.70 6.07
C ILE A 76 -6.70 -3.95 7.34
N VAL A 77 -6.75 -2.97 8.26
CA VAL A 77 -7.54 -3.09 9.49
C VAL A 77 -9.02 -3.34 9.18
N GLN A 78 -9.62 -2.59 8.26
CA GLN A 78 -11.01 -2.81 7.85
C GLN A 78 -11.27 -4.22 7.31
N LEU A 79 -10.35 -4.75 6.50
CA LEU A 79 -10.48 -6.10 5.95
C LEU A 79 -10.30 -7.19 7.00
N ARG A 80 -9.45 -6.95 8.01
CA ARG A 80 -9.23 -7.87 9.14
C ARG A 80 -10.38 -7.84 10.13
N ASP A 81 -10.94 -6.67 10.44
CA ASP A 81 -12.11 -6.54 11.32
C ASP A 81 -13.38 -7.12 10.67
N SER A 82 -13.36 -7.29 9.34
CA SER A 82 -14.40 -8.01 8.58
C SER A 82 -14.21 -9.54 8.59
N GLN A 83 -13.20 -10.07 9.32
CA GLN A 83 -13.01 -11.50 9.55
C GLN A 83 -13.73 -11.91 10.85
N PRO A 84 -14.64 -12.91 10.82
CA PRO A 84 -15.29 -13.44 12.02
C PRO A 84 -14.35 -14.24 12.93
#